data_AF-A0A4C1X209-F1
#
_entry.id   AF-A0A4C1X209-F1
#
_cell.length_a   1.000
_cell.length_b   1.000
_cell.length_c   1.000
_cell.angle_alpha   90.00
_cell.angle_beta   90.00
_cell.angle_gamma   90.00
#
_symmetry.space_group_name_H-M   'P 1'
#
loop_
_entity.id
_entity.type
_entity.pdbx_description
1 polymer ?
#
loop_
_entity_poly.entity_id
_entity_poly.type
_entity_poly.pdbx_seq_one_letter_code
_entity_poly.pdbx_strand_id
1 'polypeptide(L)'
;MIERFLELRTVVSNIIIRHKNAPPMLTASELSVLSSVLQILRPIETATKEVSGDKYCTSSKVIPLIHCLLLKVKPLKVEESRAQELQSLVLKEIDKRMGAIERVTPFAVATILDPRFKKMHFTDSLACFMAVSKIKEIMKSRVQNETEESDSSDNFEKPEEKFSLWDDHHKLVHKSWKTAKSDDSISDELSIYLRSPVARLSENPLEIWNDLKIQLPKLHSIAYKYLTMVGTSVPSERLFSKAAQVVNQQRNRLKGKRLNKLLFLQSLPKEHWK
;
A
#
# COMPACT_ATOMS: atom_id res chain seq x y z
N MET A 1 -0.21 -22.22 -13.66
CA MET A 1 0.01 -23.60 -14.15
C MET A 1 -1.28 -24.41 -14.12
N ILE A 2 -1.92 -24.62 -12.96
CA ILE A 2 -3.16 -25.41 -12.83
C ILE A 2 -4.28 -24.92 -13.75
N GLU A 3 -4.57 -23.61 -13.72
CA GLU A 3 -5.57 -23.00 -14.62
C GLU A 3 -5.28 -23.32 -16.08
N ARG A 4 -4.03 -23.07 -16.52
CA ARG A 4 -3.60 -23.35 -17.90
C ARG A 4 -3.71 -24.82 -18.28
N PHE A 5 -3.38 -25.73 -17.36
CA PHE A 5 -3.54 -27.16 -17.59
C PHE A 5 -5.03 -27.54 -17.74
N LEU A 6 -5.90 -27.01 -16.89
CA LEU A 6 -7.35 -27.25 -16.97
C LEU A 6 -7.95 -26.72 -18.28
N GLU A 7 -7.51 -25.55 -18.76
CA GLU A 7 -7.88 -25.00 -20.07
C GLU A 7 -7.44 -25.91 -21.23
N LEU A 8 -6.21 -26.42 -21.17
CA LEU A 8 -5.61 -27.20 -22.26
C LEU A 8 -5.84 -28.71 -22.12
N ARG A 9 -6.60 -29.18 -21.13
CA ARG A 9 -6.71 -30.62 -20.78
C ARG A 9 -7.13 -31.50 -21.96
N THR A 10 -7.94 -31.00 -22.87
CA THR A 10 -8.39 -31.72 -24.08
C THR A 10 -7.25 -31.90 -25.08
N VAL A 11 -6.47 -30.84 -25.30
CA VAL A 11 -5.28 -30.87 -26.15
C VAL A 11 -4.22 -31.78 -25.55
N VAL A 12 -3.96 -31.64 -24.24
CA VAL A 12 -2.99 -32.48 -23.52
C VAL A 12 -3.40 -33.95 -23.57
N SER A 13 -4.66 -34.27 -23.34
CA SER A 13 -5.18 -35.65 -23.44
C SER A 13 -4.97 -36.25 -24.84
N ASN A 14 -5.26 -35.49 -25.89
CA ASN A 14 -5.04 -35.93 -27.28
C ASN A 14 -3.56 -36.20 -27.59
N ILE A 15 -2.66 -35.40 -27.02
CA ILE A 15 -1.21 -35.60 -27.18
C ILE A 15 -0.77 -36.85 -26.41
N ILE A 16 -1.18 -37.01 -25.15
CA ILE A 16 -0.80 -38.15 -24.29
C ILE A 16 -1.18 -39.48 -24.95
N ILE A 17 -2.40 -39.59 -25.50
CA ILE A 17 -2.89 -40.82 -26.15
C ILE A 17 -2.05 -41.20 -27.38
N ARG A 18 -1.40 -40.23 -28.03
CA ARG A 18 -0.59 -40.46 -29.25
C ARG A 18 0.85 -40.87 -28.97
N HIS A 19 1.32 -40.79 -27.73
CA HIS A 19 2.73 -41.04 -27.39
C HIS A 19 2.85 -42.18 -26.37
N LYS A 20 3.49 -43.29 -26.77
CA LYS A 20 3.65 -44.51 -25.94
C LYS A 20 4.36 -44.27 -24.59
N ASN A 21 5.27 -43.30 -24.54
CA ASN A 21 6.06 -42.97 -23.35
C ASN A 21 5.49 -41.78 -22.57
N ALA A 22 4.29 -41.32 -22.90
CA ALA A 22 3.66 -40.21 -22.18
C ALA A 22 3.23 -40.65 -20.77
N PRO A 23 3.30 -39.73 -19.78
CA PRO A 23 2.76 -39.99 -18.45
C PRO A 23 1.23 -40.20 -18.51
N PRO A 24 0.65 -40.94 -17.55
CA PRO A 24 -0.79 -41.14 -17.48
C PRO A 24 -1.52 -39.80 -17.31
N MET A 25 -2.68 -39.68 -17.95
CA MET A 25 -3.55 -38.52 -17.76
C MET A 25 -4.22 -38.56 -16.39
N LEU A 26 -4.52 -37.38 -15.83
CA LEU A 26 -5.31 -37.28 -14.60
C LEU A 26 -6.72 -37.84 -14.78
N THR A 27 -7.21 -38.50 -13.73
CA THR A 27 -8.57 -39.01 -13.64
C THR A 27 -9.58 -37.87 -13.48
N ALA A 28 -10.87 -38.17 -13.72
CA ALA A 28 -11.95 -37.20 -13.52
C ALA A 28 -11.99 -36.68 -12.06
N SER A 29 -11.73 -37.54 -11.08
CA SER A 29 -11.66 -37.16 -9.66
C SER A 29 -10.52 -36.18 -9.40
N GLU A 30 -9.33 -36.43 -9.95
CA GLU A 30 -8.18 -35.53 -9.80
C GLU A 30 -8.39 -34.19 -10.50
N LEU A 31 -9.07 -34.18 -11.66
CA LEU A 31 -9.46 -32.94 -12.33
C LEU A 31 -10.47 -32.12 -11.50
N SER A 32 -11.37 -32.79 -10.78
CA SER A 32 -12.28 -32.13 -9.83
C SER A 32 -11.50 -31.48 -8.69
N VAL A 33 -10.58 -32.24 -8.07
CA VAL A 33 -9.67 -31.72 -7.03
C VAL A 33 -8.91 -30.49 -7.51
N LEU A 34 -8.33 -30.53 -8.73
CA LEU A 34 -7.62 -29.38 -9.29
C LEU A 34 -8.51 -28.15 -9.49
N SER A 35 -9.77 -28.36 -9.89
CA SER A 35 -10.75 -27.28 -10.05
C SER A 35 -11.06 -26.62 -8.71
N SER A 36 -11.22 -27.42 -7.65
CA SER A 36 -11.42 -26.96 -6.29
C SER A 36 -10.18 -26.26 -5.69
N VAL A 37 -8.99 -26.81 -5.91
CA VAL A 37 -7.71 -26.16 -5.55
C VAL A 37 -7.60 -24.80 -6.23
N LEU A 38 -8.00 -24.69 -7.50
CA LEU A 38 -7.95 -23.42 -8.23
C LEU A 38 -8.87 -22.36 -7.58
N GLN A 39 -10.05 -22.74 -7.09
CA GLN A 39 -10.94 -21.81 -6.38
C GLN A 39 -10.29 -21.24 -5.11
N ILE A 40 -9.53 -22.05 -4.38
CA ILE A 40 -8.80 -21.63 -3.16
C ILE A 40 -7.63 -20.70 -3.51
N LEU A 41 -6.90 -21.00 -4.59
CA LEU A 41 -5.68 -20.25 -4.95
C LEU A 41 -5.97 -18.93 -5.69
N ARG A 42 -7.09 -18.81 -6.40
CA ARG A 42 -7.47 -17.60 -7.17
C ARG A 42 -7.47 -16.31 -6.32
N PRO A 43 -8.10 -16.26 -5.13
CA PRO A 43 -8.02 -15.10 -4.25
C PRO A 43 -6.58 -14.72 -3.87
N ILE A 44 -5.72 -15.71 -3.60
CA ILE A 44 -4.32 -15.49 -3.21
C ILE A 44 -3.54 -14.88 -4.37
N GLU A 45 -3.72 -15.43 -5.57
CA GLU A 45 -3.10 -14.91 -6.80
C GLU A 45 -3.53 -13.46 -7.05
N THR A 46 -4.82 -13.18 -6.92
CA THR A 46 -5.38 -11.83 -7.14
C THR A 46 -4.79 -10.83 -6.15
N ALA A 47 -4.77 -11.17 -4.85
CA ALA A 47 -4.17 -10.32 -3.82
C ALA A 47 -2.67 -10.11 -4.05
N THR A 48 -1.96 -11.17 -4.45
CA THR A 48 -0.51 -11.12 -4.74
C THR A 48 -0.22 -10.21 -5.93
N LYS A 49 -0.98 -10.33 -7.03
CA LYS A 49 -0.86 -9.46 -8.20
C LYS A 49 -1.10 -8.00 -7.81
N GLU A 50 -2.14 -7.73 -7.03
CA GLU A 50 -2.50 -6.38 -6.61
C GLU A 50 -1.40 -5.74 -5.73
N VAL A 51 -0.85 -6.46 -4.74
CA VAL A 51 0.19 -5.91 -3.86
C VAL A 51 1.57 -5.82 -4.54
N SER A 52 1.77 -6.51 -5.66
CA SER A 52 3.01 -6.51 -6.47
C SER A 52 3.09 -5.37 -7.50
N GLY A 53 2.09 -4.49 -7.51
CA GLY A 53 2.07 -3.30 -8.36
C GLY A 53 3.12 -2.25 -7.95
N ASP A 54 3.45 -1.36 -8.89
CA ASP A 54 4.39 -0.25 -8.70
C ASP A 54 3.87 1.09 -9.27
N LYS A 55 2.60 1.12 -9.70
CA LYS A 55 1.94 2.30 -10.31
C LYS A 55 0.85 2.92 -9.43
N TYR A 56 0.64 2.37 -8.24
CA TYR A 56 -0.34 2.84 -7.27
C TYR A 56 0.16 2.54 -5.85
N CYS A 57 -0.47 3.15 -4.86
CA CYS A 57 -0.14 2.95 -3.44
C CYS A 57 -0.47 1.50 -3.04
N THR A 58 0.56 0.70 -2.78
CA THR A 58 0.41 -0.72 -2.39
C THR A 58 0.47 -0.93 -0.89
N SER A 59 1.20 -0.09 -0.13
CA SER A 59 1.31 -0.20 1.34
C SER A 59 -0.05 -0.14 2.03
N SER A 60 -0.93 0.75 1.60
CA SER A 60 -2.28 0.91 2.17
C SER A 60 -3.26 -0.19 1.77
N LYS A 61 -2.93 -1.00 0.76
CA LYS A 61 -3.76 -2.12 0.32
C LYS A 61 -3.48 -3.41 1.08
N VAL A 62 -2.36 -3.51 1.80
CA VAL A 62 -1.92 -4.76 2.46
C VAL A 62 -3.00 -5.30 3.42
N ILE A 63 -3.46 -4.50 4.37
CA ILE A 63 -4.49 -4.91 5.35
C ILE A 63 -5.83 -5.21 4.66
N PRO A 64 -6.39 -4.32 3.81
CA PRO A 64 -7.60 -4.62 3.05
C PRO A 64 -7.53 -5.90 2.24
N LEU A 65 -6.42 -6.15 1.54
CA LEU A 65 -6.25 -7.34 0.71
C LEU A 65 -6.23 -8.61 1.55
N ILE A 66 -5.55 -8.63 2.70
CA ILE A 66 -5.52 -9.79 3.59
C ILE A 66 -6.92 -10.05 4.18
N HIS A 67 -7.61 -9.00 4.62
CA HIS A 67 -8.97 -9.15 5.13
C HIS A 67 -9.93 -9.66 4.03
N CYS A 68 -9.95 -9.04 2.84
CA CYS A 68 -10.77 -9.49 1.72
C CYS A 68 -10.41 -10.91 1.26
N LEU A 69 -9.13 -11.27 1.27
CA LEU A 69 -8.66 -12.63 1.00
C LEU A 69 -9.29 -13.63 1.96
N LEU A 70 -9.25 -13.35 3.26
CA LEU A 70 -9.87 -14.21 4.29
C LEU A 70 -11.39 -14.30 4.12
N LEU A 71 -12.07 -13.19 3.78
CA LEU A 71 -13.51 -13.17 3.48
C LEU A 71 -13.88 -14.01 2.25
N LYS A 72 -12.95 -14.22 1.33
CA LYS A 72 -13.15 -15.10 0.16
C LYS A 72 -12.80 -16.55 0.48
N VAL A 73 -11.68 -16.82 1.14
CA VAL A 73 -11.20 -18.19 1.35
C VAL A 73 -11.95 -18.92 2.47
N LYS A 74 -12.29 -18.24 3.58
CA LYS A 74 -12.98 -18.88 4.73
C LYS A 74 -14.34 -19.50 4.36
N PRO A 75 -15.25 -18.83 3.63
CA PRO A 75 -16.57 -19.37 3.33
C PRO A 75 -16.61 -20.30 2.10
N LEU A 76 -15.49 -20.57 1.42
CA LEU A 76 -15.48 -21.51 0.29
C LEU A 76 -15.92 -22.89 0.78
N LYS A 77 -16.95 -23.44 0.13
CA LYS A 77 -17.38 -24.81 0.32
C LYS A 77 -16.74 -25.67 -0.75
N VAL A 78 -15.90 -26.60 -0.32
CA VAL A 78 -15.18 -27.51 -1.19
C VAL A 78 -15.54 -28.94 -0.80
N GLU A 79 -15.89 -29.77 -1.77
CA GLU A 79 -16.38 -31.13 -1.52
C GLU A 79 -15.21 -32.12 -1.35
N GLU A 80 -14.10 -31.89 -2.06
CA GLU A 80 -12.97 -32.80 -2.07
C GLU A 80 -12.10 -32.67 -0.81
N SER A 81 -11.89 -33.78 -0.10
CA SER A 81 -11.11 -33.85 1.14
C SER A 81 -9.70 -33.24 1.01
N ARG A 82 -8.97 -33.52 -0.08
CA ARG A 82 -7.63 -32.93 -0.32
C ARG A 82 -7.66 -31.40 -0.45
N ALA A 83 -8.72 -30.87 -1.05
CA ALA A 83 -8.86 -29.43 -1.22
C ALA A 83 -9.32 -28.75 0.08
N GLN A 84 -10.13 -29.43 0.91
CA GLN A 84 -10.43 -28.98 2.28
C GLN A 84 -9.17 -28.92 3.15
N GLU A 85 -8.29 -29.93 3.05
CA GLU A 85 -6.99 -29.93 3.74
C GLU A 85 -6.14 -28.73 3.29
N LEU A 86 -6.03 -28.50 1.98
CA LEU A 86 -5.33 -27.34 1.43
C LEU A 86 -5.93 -26.01 1.94
N GLN A 87 -7.25 -25.87 1.94
CA GLN A 87 -7.93 -24.67 2.45
C GLN A 87 -7.55 -24.42 3.92
N SER A 88 -7.56 -25.47 4.75
CA SER A 88 -7.17 -25.36 6.16
C SER A 88 -5.72 -24.93 6.32
N LEU A 89 -4.81 -25.46 5.51
CA LEU A 89 -3.39 -25.13 5.51
C LEU A 89 -3.14 -23.68 5.05
N VAL A 90 -3.84 -23.25 4.00
CA VAL A 90 -3.79 -21.88 3.50
C VAL A 90 -4.22 -20.90 4.59
N LEU A 91 -5.35 -21.15 5.26
CA LEU A 91 -5.82 -20.29 6.34
C LEU A 91 -4.81 -20.24 7.49
N LYS A 92 -4.23 -21.38 7.86
CA LYS A 92 -3.19 -21.47 8.90
C LYS A 92 -1.93 -20.70 8.53
N GLU A 93 -1.46 -20.80 7.29
CA GLU A 93 -0.26 -20.07 6.83
C GLU A 93 -0.50 -18.57 6.68
N ILE A 94 -1.70 -18.15 6.25
CA ILE A 94 -2.09 -16.74 6.24
C ILE A 94 -2.10 -16.20 7.67
N ASP A 95 -2.73 -16.88 8.62
CA ASP A 95 -2.76 -16.45 10.02
C ASP A 95 -1.35 -16.40 10.63
N LYS A 96 -0.55 -17.43 10.42
CA LYS A 96 0.84 -17.50 10.92
C LYS A 96 1.72 -16.35 10.42
N ARG A 97 1.58 -15.96 9.14
CA ARG A 97 2.46 -14.95 8.52
C ARG A 97 1.89 -13.54 8.58
N MET A 98 0.57 -13.42 8.57
CA MET A 98 -0.15 -12.16 8.38
C MET A 98 -1.15 -11.85 9.51
N GLY A 99 -1.31 -12.71 10.51
CA GLY A 99 -2.24 -12.48 11.62
C GLY A 99 -1.91 -11.23 12.45
N ALA A 100 -0.64 -10.84 12.50
CA ALA A 100 -0.19 -9.62 13.18
C ALA A 100 -0.01 -8.41 12.23
N ILE A 101 -0.46 -8.51 10.97
CA ILE A 101 -0.19 -7.47 9.95
C ILE A 101 -0.78 -6.10 10.34
N GLU A 102 -1.92 -6.09 11.02
CA GLU A 102 -2.57 -4.86 11.49
C GLU A 102 -1.74 -4.12 12.54
N ARG A 103 -0.80 -4.80 13.20
CA ARG A 103 0.13 -4.20 14.18
C ARG A 103 1.40 -3.66 13.52
N VAL A 104 1.64 -3.97 12.25
CA VAL A 104 2.78 -3.45 11.50
C VAL A 104 2.52 -1.99 11.16
N THR A 105 3.16 -1.09 11.93
CA THR A 105 2.89 0.36 11.90
C THR A 105 2.91 0.97 10.50
N PRO A 106 3.90 0.68 9.61
CA PRO A 106 3.88 1.19 8.24
C PRO A 106 2.58 0.91 7.48
N PHE A 107 2.07 -0.32 7.52
CA PHE A 107 0.86 -0.71 6.81
C PHE A 107 -0.40 -0.23 7.50
N ALA A 108 -0.42 -0.26 8.84
CA ALA A 108 -1.56 0.22 9.62
C ALA A 108 -1.81 1.73 9.41
N VAL A 109 -0.75 2.53 9.49
CA VAL A 109 -0.81 3.97 9.23
C VAL A 109 -1.18 4.25 7.78
N ALA A 110 -0.54 3.58 6.81
CA ALA A 110 -0.86 3.75 5.39
C ALA A 110 -2.33 3.41 5.09
N THR A 111 -2.87 2.34 5.68
CA THR A 111 -4.27 1.92 5.48
C THR A 111 -5.25 2.93 6.07
N ILE A 112 -5.00 3.44 7.29
CA ILE A 112 -5.86 4.44 7.90
C ILE A 112 -5.84 5.75 7.10
N LEU A 113 -4.67 6.16 6.64
CA LEU A 113 -4.49 7.37 5.84
C LEU A 113 -4.89 7.21 4.37
N ASP A 114 -5.33 6.03 3.94
CA ASP A 114 -5.91 5.87 2.61
C ASP A 114 -7.42 6.19 2.65
N PRO A 115 -7.88 7.24 1.94
CA PRO A 115 -9.28 7.66 1.96
C PRO A 115 -10.27 6.57 1.52
N ARG A 116 -9.78 5.54 0.80
CA ARG A 116 -10.58 4.42 0.29
C ARG A 116 -10.85 3.33 1.34
N PHE A 117 -10.05 3.27 2.41
CA PHE A 117 -10.10 2.18 3.39
C PHE A 117 -10.32 2.65 4.82
N LYS A 118 -9.60 3.68 5.25
CA LYS A 118 -9.63 4.19 6.63
C LYS A 118 -9.53 3.05 7.65
N LYS A 119 -10.54 2.89 8.51
CA LYS A 119 -10.60 1.87 9.56
C LYS A 119 -11.35 0.60 9.14
N MET A 120 -11.98 0.58 7.96
CA MET A 120 -13.00 -0.42 7.61
C MET A 120 -12.49 -1.87 7.63
N HIS A 121 -11.23 -2.08 7.27
CA HIS A 121 -10.67 -3.41 7.12
C HIS A 121 -9.91 -3.91 8.35
N PHE A 122 -9.87 -3.15 9.44
CA PHE A 122 -9.28 -3.62 10.69
C PHE A 122 -10.21 -4.59 11.40
N THR A 123 -9.65 -5.70 11.86
CA THR A 123 -10.34 -6.73 12.66
C THR A 123 -9.89 -6.69 14.12
N ASP A 124 -8.65 -6.25 14.39
CA ASP A 124 -8.12 -6.02 15.73
C ASP A 124 -8.35 -4.55 16.13
N SER A 125 -9.39 -4.32 16.94
CA SER A 125 -9.73 -2.98 17.47
C SER A 125 -8.57 -2.33 18.22
N LEU A 126 -7.73 -3.13 18.89
CA LEU A 126 -6.57 -2.62 19.62
C LEU A 126 -5.47 -2.18 18.65
N ALA A 127 -5.21 -2.96 17.59
CA ALA A 127 -4.26 -2.58 16.54
C ALA A 127 -4.70 -1.28 15.83
N CYS A 128 -5.99 -1.17 15.51
CA CYS A 128 -6.57 0.06 14.94
C CYS A 128 -6.37 1.27 15.88
N PHE A 129 -6.66 1.11 17.18
CA PHE A 129 -6.44 2.15 18.17
C PHE A 129 -4.96 2.56 18.29
N MET A 130 -4.04 1.59 18.33
CA MET A 130 -2.60 1.84 18.37
C MET A 130 -2.13 2.61 17.13
N ALA A 131 -2.61 2.25 15.94
CA ALA A 131 -2.25 2.92 14.70
C ALA A 131 -2.77 4.37 14.65
N VAL A 132 -4.01 4.62 15.09
CA VAL A 132 -4.55 5.99 15.25
C VAL A 132 -3.71 6.80 16.24
N SER A 133 -3.37 6.22 17.39
CA SER A 133 -2.54 6.87 18.41
C SER A 133 -1.15 7.20 17.85
N LYS A 134 -0.58 6.30 17.04
CA LYS A 134 0.71 6.55 16.38
C LYS A 134 0.64 7.70 15.38
N ILE A 135 -0.44 7.83 14.62
CA ILE A 135 -0.64 8.99 13.72
C ILE A 135 -0.66 10.28 14.55
N LYS A 136 -1.41 10.31 15.65
CA LYS A 136 -1.47 11.47 16.56
C LYS A 136 -0.08 11.81 17.12
N GLU A 137 0.70 10.82 17.53
CA GLU A 137 2.07 11.00 18.01
C GLU A 137 2.98 11.61 16.94
N ILE A 138 2.93 11.10 15.70
CA ILE A 138 3.71 11.64 14.56
C ILE A 138 3.30 13.08 14.23
N MET A 139 2.01 13.40 14.34
CA MET A 139 1.54 14.77 14.13
C MET A 139 2.07 15.72 15.20
N LYS A 140 2.11 15.30 16.48
CA LYS A 140 2.64 16.11 17.58
C LYS A 140 4.15 16.35 17.47
N SER A 141 4.94 15.34 17.14
CA SER A 141 6.40 15.47 17.05
C SER A 141 6.85 16.39 15.91
N ARG A 142 6.12 16.44 14.79
CA ARG A 142 6.43 17.39 13.71
C ARG A 142 6.18 18.85 14.09
N VAL A 143 5.13 19.11 14.88
CA VAL A 143 4.83 20.48 15.33
C VAL A 143 5.97 21.02 16.19
N GLN A 144 6.54 20.21 17.08
CA GLN A 144 7.66 20.61 17.93
C GLN A 144 8.91 20.99 17.12
N ASN A 145 9.29 20.16 16.14
CA ASN A 145 10.46 20.43 15.28
C ASN A 145 10.29 21.68 14.40
N GLU A 146 9.08 21.96 13.91
CA GLU A 146 8.81 23.18 13.10
C GLU A 146 8.87 24.47 13.95
N THR A 147 8.56 24.41 15.24
CA THR A 147 8.73 25.55 16.16
C THR A 147 10.18 25.90 16.46
N GLU A 148 11.10 24.93 16.47
CA GLU A 148 12.53 25.18 16.75
C GLU A 148 13.27 25.77 15.54
N GLU A 149 12.83 25.48 14.31
CA GLU A 149 13.42 26.05 13.09
C GLU A 149 12.91 27.46 12.75
N SER A 150 11.75 27.88 13.30
CA SER A 150 11.10 29.16 12.96
C SER A 150 11.53 30.36 13.83
N ASP A 151 12.36 30.16 14.86
CA ASP A 151 12.86 31.25 15.72
C ASP A 151 14.02 32.07 15.13
N SER A 152 14.38 31.86 13.86
CA SER A 152 15.55 32.50 13.23
C SER A 152 15.28 33.42 12.04
N SER A 153 14.02 33.79 11.74
CA SER A 153 13.75 34.69 10.61
C SER A 153 12.51 35.58 10.74
N ASP A 154 12.46 36.43 11.77
CA ASP A 154 11.57 37.59 11.78
C ASP A 154 12.35 38.87 12.13
N ASN A 155 13.21 39.28 11.21
CA ASN A 155 13.78 40.63 11.19
C ASN A 155 12.83 41.51 10.37
N PHE A 156 11.66 41.83 10.94
CA PHE A 156 10.81 42.89 10.39
C PHE A 156 11.44 44.23 10.75
N GLU A 157 12.02 44.90 9.75
CA GLU A 157 12.29 46.34 9.80
C GLU A 157 10.99 47.06 10.19
N LYS A 158 11.04 47.83 11.28
CA LYS A 158 9.92 48.67 11.76
C LYS A 158 9.55 49.69 10.67
N PRO A 159 8.33 49.64 10.09
CA PRO A 159 7.80 50.76 9.34
C PRO A 159 7.32 51.84 10.32
N GLU A 160 7.49 53.10 9.94
CA GLU A 160 7.01 54.28 10.67
C GLU A 160 5.55 54.12 11.13
N GLU A 161 5.28 54.47 12.40
CA GLU A 161 3.97 54.36 13.05
C GLU A 161 2.91 55.21 12.34
N LYS A 162 2.20 54.62 11.38
CA LYS A 162 0.91 55.13 10.91
C LYS A 162 -0.19 54.52 11.77
N PHE A 163 -0.96 55.39 12.44
CA PHE A 163 -2.14 54.98 13.22
C PHE A 163 -3.08 54.12 12.39
N SER A 164 -3.29 52.87 12.81
CA SER A 164 -4.23 51.96 12.19
C SER A 164 -5.27 51.54 13.23
N LEU A 165 -6.54 51.73 12.88
CA LEU A 165 -7.69 51.31 13.69
C LEU A 165 -7.69 49.80 14.00
N TRP A 166 -6.89 49.03 13.25
CA TRP A 166 -6.77 47.58 13.39
C TRP A 166 -5.58 47.13 14.23
N ASP A 167 -4.79 48.04 14.81
CA ASP A 167 -3.60 47.66 15.61
C ASP A 167 -3.97 46.79 16.81
N ASP A 168 -5.10 47.09 17.45
CA ASP A 168 -5.62 46.30 18.57
C ASP A 168 -6.20 44.97 18.10
N HIS A 169 -6.80 44.91 16.90
CA HIS A 169 -7.22 43.65 16.28
C HIS A 169 -6.02 42.75 15.95
N HIS A 170 -4.94 43.30 15.39
CA HIS A 170 -3.72 42.54 15.11
C HIS A 170 -3.13 41.96 16.41
N LYS A 171 -3.11 42.74 17.51
CA LYS A 171 -2.68 42.24 18.83
C LYS A 171 -3.60 41.13 19.36
N LEU A 172 -4.92 41.26 19.19
CA LEU A 172 -5.89 40.23 19.58
C LEU A 172 -5.72 38.95 18.76
N VAL A 173 -5.50 39.06 17.45
CA VAL A 173 -5.24 37.93 16.54
C VAL A 173 -3.92 37.25 16.87
N HIS A 174 -2.84 38.01 17.10
CA HIS A 174 -1.56 37.43 17.54
C HIS A 174 -1.66 36.73 18.90
N LYS A 175 -2.47 37.26 19.82
CA LYS A 175 -2.75 36.62 21.12
C LYS A 175 -3.57 35.34 20.94
N SER A 176 -4.61 35.36 20.10
CA SER A 176 -5.43 34.18 19.81
C SER A 176 -4.63 33.10 19.08
N TRP A 177 -3.72 33.48 18.18
CA TRP A 177 -2.81 32.57 17.48
C TRP A 177 -1.89 31.86 18.47
N LYS A 178 -1.27 32.58 19.41
CA LYS A 178 -0.41 31.99 20.45
C LYS A 178 -1.19 31.03 21.37
N THR A 179 -2.47 31.31 21.63
CA THR A 179 -3.34 30.43 22.43
C THR A 179 -3.89 29.23 21.63
N ALA A 180 -4.13 29.36 20.32
CA ALA A 180 -4.63 28.28 19.47
C ALA A 180 -3.55 27.28 19.04
N LYS A 181 -2.27 27.69 19.00
CA LYS A 181 -1.13 26.81 18.71
C LYS A 181 -0.85 25.78 19.80
N SER A 182 -1.42 25.90 21.01
CA SER A 182 -0.91 25.17 22.18
C SER A 182 -1.55 23.84 22.53
N ASP A 183 -2.67 23.35 21.96
CA ASP A 183 -3.06 21.94 22.20
C ASP A 183 -4.15 21.31 21.30
N ASP A 184 -5.12 22.07 20.78
CA ASP A 184 -6.39 21.45 20.32
C ASP A 184 -6.45 21.08 18.82
N SER A 185 -5.78 21.85 17.95
CA SER A 185 -5.87 21.68 16.47
C SER A 185 -5.37 20.34 15.92
N ILE A 186 -4.50 19.62 16.66
CA ILE A 186 -3.86 18.38 16.19
C ILE A 186 -4.82 17.19 16.23
N SER A 187 -5.74 17.15 17.20
CA SER A 187 -6.78 16.11 17.27
C SER A 187 -7.85 16.32 16.20
N ASP A 188 -8.03 17.56 15.73
CA ASP A 188 -9.10 17.95 14.83
C ASP A 188 -8.87 17.49 13.38
N GLU A 189 -7.67 17.66 12.80
CA GLU A 189 -7.42 17.24 11.39
C GLU A 189 -7.72 15.74 11.18
N LEU A 190 -7.17 14.89 12.06
CA LEU A 190 -7.38 13.45 11.99
C LEU A 190 -8.85 13.08 12.24
N SER A 191 -9.52 13.77 13.17
CA SER A 191 -10.93 13.52 13.45
C SER A 191 -11.83 13.95 12.29
N ILE A 192 -11.56 15.08 11.64
CA ILE A 192 -12.24 15.56 10.44
C ILE A 192 -12.08 14.54 9.30
N TYR A 193 -10.84 14.12 9.03
CA TYR A 193 -10.56 13.12 7.99
C TYR A 193 -11.26 11.78 8.25
N LEU A 194 -11.23 11.29 9.49
CA LEU A 194 -11.85 10.00 9.83
C LEU A 194 -13.38 10.05 9.76
N ARG A 195 -14.00 11.22 9.92
CA ARG A 195 -15.45 11.44 9.78
C ARG A 195 -15.89 11.69 8.33
N SER A 196 -14.97 12.07 7.44
CA SER A 196 -15.30 12.30 6.04
C SER A 196 -15.74 11.00 5.35
N PRO A 197 -16.47 11.06 4.22
CA PRO A 197 -16.86 9.86 3.50
C PRO A 197 -15.64 9.08 2.98
N VAL A 198 -15.85 7.78 2.73
CA VAL A 198 -14.85 6.91 2.13
C VAL A 198 -14.83 7.13 0.62
N ALA A 199 -13.64 7.22 0.03
CA ALA A 199 -13.45 7.40 -1.41
C ALA A 199 -13.66 6.08 -2.18
N ARG A 200 -13.91 6.19 -3.49
CA ARG A 200 -14.07 5.02 -4.36
C ARG A 200 -12.73 4.35 -4.61
N LEU A 201 -12.75 3.03 -4.81
CA LEU A 201 -11.52 2.25 -5.05
C LEU A 201 -10.78 2.66 -6.34
N SER A 202 -11.51 3.20 -7.32
CA SER A 202 -10.98 3.69 -8.60
C SER A 202 -10.21 5.00 -8.51
N GLU A 203 -10.36 5.75 -7.41
CA GLU A 203 -9.72 7.04 -7.23
C GLU A 203 -8.26 6.88 -6.74
N ASN A 204 -7.42 7.85 -7.07
CA ASN A 204 -6.03 7.88 -6.65
C ASN A 204 -5.92 8.56 -5.27
N PRO A 205 -5.47 7.85 -4.21
CA PRO A 205 -5.39 8.43 -2.88
C PRO A 205 -4.41 9.61 -2.80
N LEU A 206 -3.36 9.65 -3.62
CA LEU A 206 -2.40 10.76 -3.61
C LEU A 206 -3.01 12.05 -4.17
N GLU A 207 -3.86 11.93 -5.19
CA GLU A 207 -4.60 13.08 -5.76
C GLU A 207 -5.60 13.62 -4.73
N ILE A 208 -6.36 12.75 -4.06
CA ILE A 208 -7.27 13.16 -2.98
C ILE A 208 -6.50 13.90 -1.87
N TRP A 209 -5.34 13.39 -1.46
CA TRP A 209 -4.53 14.09 -0.46
C TRP A 209 -4.00 15.43 -0.97
N ASN A 210 -3.64 15.52 -2.25
CA ASN A 210 -3.20 16.79 -2.84
C ASN A 210 -4.31 17.86 -2.77
N ASP A 211 -5.56 17.47 -3.01
CA ASP A 211 -6.72 18.37 -2.89
C ASP A 211 -6.98 18.78 -1.44
N LEU A 212 -6.78 17.84 -0.50
CA LEU A 212 -6.93 18.08 0.94
C LEU A 212 -5.74 18.81 1.58
N LYS A 213 -4.67 19.11 0.82
CA LYS A 213 -3.41 19.68 1.35
C LYS A 213 -3.62 20.98 2.11
N ILE A 214 -4.52 21.85 1.64
CA ILE A 214 -4.78 23.15 2.29
C ILE A 214 -5.58 22.95 3.58
N GLN A 215 -6.52 22.02 3.59
CA GLN A 215 -7.41 21.77 4.73
C GLN A 215 -6.73 20.94 5.83
N LEU A 216 -5.88 19.99 5.45
CA LEU A 216 -5.25 19.02 6.34
C LEU A 216 -3.73 18.92 6.07
N PRO A 217 -2.97 20.02 6.19
CA PRO A 217 -1.57 20.09 5.76
C PRO A 217 -0.66 19.13 6.51
N LYS A 218 -0.88 18.95 7.83
CA LYS A 218 -0.07 18.05 8.65
C LYS A 218 -0.33 16.62 8.23
N LEU A 219 -1.60 16.24 8.12
CA LEU A 219 -1.99 14.89 7.76
C LEU A 219 -1.58 14.53 6.32
N HIS A 220 -1.68 15.46 5.37
CA HIS A 220 -1.20 15.32 4.01
C HIS A 220 0.27 14.87 3.95
N SER A 221 1.14 15.55 4.72
CA SER A 221 2.57 15.25 4.72
C SER A 221 2.90 13.85 5.27
N ILE A 222 2.10 13.36 6.20
CA ILE A 222 2.22 12.00 6.75
C ILE A 222 1.65 11.00 5.75
N ALA A 223 0.47 11.26 5.20
CA ALA A 223 -0.18 10.40 4.22
C ALA A 223 0.73 10.13 3.02
N TYR A 224 1.33 11.17 2.43
CA TYR A 224 2.28 11.00 1.33
C TYR A 224 3.47 10.12 1.70
N LYS A 225 4.05 10.30 2.89
CA LYS A 225 5.17 9.48 3.36
C LYS A 225 4.80 7.99 3.45
N TYR A 226 3.61 7.68 3.98
CA TYR A 226 3.21 6.29 4.23
C TYR A 226 2.59 5.62 2.99
N LEU A 227 1.83 6.35 2.18
CA LEU A 227 1.16 5.83 0.97
C LEU A 227 2.15 5.52 -0.16
N THR A 228 3.27 6.25 -0.23
CA THR A 228 4.31 6.02 -1.25
C THR A 228 5.23 4.84 -0.95
N MET A 229 5.14 4.25 0.25
CA MET A 229 5.86 3.02 0.57
C MET A 229 5.33 1.85 -0.28
N VAL A 230 6.23 0.95 -0.67
CA VAL A 230 5.86 -0.28 -1.38
C VAL A 230 5.45 -1.37 -0.39
N GLY A 231 4.39 -2.09 -0.71
CA GLY A 231 3.92 -3.23 0.08
C GLY A 231 4.78 -4.50 -0.06
N THR A 232 5.62 -4.58 -1.09
CA THR A 232 6.47 -5.75 -1.39
C THR A 232 7.82 -5.36 -1.97
N SER A 233 8.76 -6.31 -1.97
CA SER A 233 10.05 -6.21 -2.69
C SER A 233 9.92 -6.39 -4.20
N VAL A 234 8.77 -6.82 -4.72
CA VAL A 234 8.57 -7.19 -6.14
C VAL A 234 8.96 -6.08 -7.12
N PRO A 235 8.68 -4.78 -6.88
CA PRO A 235 9.16 -3.71 -7.76
C PRO A 235 10.68 -3.69 -7.91
N SER A 236 11.41 -3.96 -6.82
CA SER A 236 12.87 -4.05 -6.84
C SER A 236 13.35 -5.31 -7.59
N GLU A 237 12.71 -6.46 -7.39
CA GLU A 237 13.01 -7.70 -8.11
C GLU A 237 12.78 -7.55 -9.62
N ARG A 238 11.75 -6.81 -10.03
CA ARG A 238 11.48 -6.50 -11.44
C ARG A 238 12.59 -5.62 -12.04
N LEU A 239 13.11 -4.66 -11.28
CA LEU A 239 14.27 -3.86 -11.69
C LEU A 239 15.52 -4.74 -11.85
N PHE A 240 15.78 -5.65 -10.90
CA PHE A 240 16.92 -6.58 -10.99
C PHE A 240 16.77 -7.62 -12.10
N SER A 241 15.55 -8.06 -12.40
CA SER A 241 15.27 -8.95 -13.53
C SER A 241 15.57 -8.25 -14.86
N LYS A 242 15.20 -6.96 -14.99
CA LYS A 242 15.63 -6.14 -16.13
C LYS A 242 17.14 -5.94 -16.15
N ALA A 243 17.78 -5.76 -14.99
CA ALA A 243 19.23 -5.68 -14.90
C ALA A 243 19.93 -6.94 -15.42
N ALA A 244 19.41 -8.12 -15.10
CA ALA A 244 19.92 -9.37 -15.65
C ALA A 244 19.80 -9.44 -17.18
N GLN A 245 18.74 -8.86 -17.77
CA GLN A 245 18.64 -8.75 -19.23
C GLN A 245 19.67 -7.77 -19.84
N VAL A 246 19.97 -6.67 -19.13
CA VAL A 246 21.00 -5.69 -19.54
C VAL A 246 22.40 -6.29 -19.44
N VAL A 247 22.65 -7.10 -18.40
CA VAL A 247 23.88 -7.88 -18.19
C VAL A 247 23.71 -9.26 -18.83
N ASN A 248 23.62 -9.31 -20.16
CA ASN A 248 23.62 -10.58 -20.88
C ASN A 248 25.06 -11.14 -21.02
N GLN A 249 25.19 -12.41 -21.44
CA GLN A 249 26.50 -13.05 -21.66
C GLN A 249 27.40 -12.28 -22.65
N GLN A 250 26.83 -11.49 -23.56
CA GLN A 250 27.55 -10.65 -24.54
C GLN A 250 27.96 -9.27 -23.98
N ARG A 251 27.46 -8.86 -22.80
CA ARG A 251 27.72 -7.56 -22.12
C ARG A 251 28.16 -7.76 -20.68
N ASN A 252 28.94 -8.81 -20.42
CA ASN A 252 29.42 -9.22 -19.10
C ASN A 252 30.54 -8.34 -18.49
N ARG A 253 31.11 -7.38 -19.24
CA ARG A 253 32.17 -6.45 -18.77
C ARG A 253 31.66 -5.06 -18.33
N LEU A 254 30.40 -4.95 -17.92
CA LEU A 254 29.84 -3.69 -17.41
C LEU A 254 30.33 -3.42 -15.98
N LYS A 255 30.99 -2.27 -15.77
CA LYS A 255 31.30 -1.78 -14.41
C LYS A 255 29.99 -1.42 -13.69
N GLY A 256 29.90 -1.67 -12.38
CA GLY A 256 28.70 -1.40 -11.56
C GLY A 256 28.17 0.04 -11.70
N LYS A 257 29.06 1.04 -11.75
CA LYS A 257 28.67 2.46 -11.98
C LYS A 257 27.93 2.68 -13.30
N ARG A 258 28.29 1.94 -14.36
CA ARG A 258 27.64 2.05 -15.67
C ARG A 258 26.31 1.28 -15.69
N LEU A 259 26.26 0.13 -15.01
CA LEU A 259 25.02 -0.61 -14.83
C LEU A 259 23.95 0.22 -14.11
N ASN A 260 24.30 0.90 -13.01
CA ASN A 260 23.36 1.76 -12.28
C ASN A 260 22.79 2.88 -13.15
N LYS A 261 23.62 3.52 -13.98
CA LYS A 261 23.17 4.56 -14.92
C LYS A 261 22.21 3.99 -15.97
N LEU A 262 22.53 2.81 -16.53
CA LEU A 262 21.67 2.15 -17.51
C LEU A 262 20.31 1.76 -16.90
N LEU A 263 20.30 1.25 -15.67
CA LEU A 263 19.08 0.91 -14.95
C LEU A 263 18.21 2.13 -14.65
N PHE A 264 18.84 3.23 -14.21
CA PHE A 264 18.14 4.48 -13.98
C PHE A 264 17.50 5.01 -15.26
N LEU A 265 18.27 5.09 -16.35
CA LEU A 265 17.75 5.54 -17.65
C LEU A 265 16.60 4.63 -18.14
N GLN A 266 16.73 3.31 -17.96
CA GLN A 266 15.68 2.35 -18.30
C GLN A 266 14.41 2.49 -17.44
N SER A 267 14.52 3.01 -16.21
CA SER A 267 13.37 3.25 -15.34
C SER A 267 12.55 4.48 -15.73
N LEU A 268 13.15 5.42 -16.47
CA LEU A 268 12.47 6.64 -16.90
C LEU A 268 11.49 6.35 -18.05
N PRO A 269 10.30 6.99 -18.05
CA PRO A 269 9.43 7.02 -19.22
C PRO A 269 10.18 7.44 -20.48
N LYS A 270 9.85 6.82 -21.62
CA LYS A 270 10.47 7.14 -22.92
C LYS A 270 10.33 8.62 -23.32
N GLU A 271 9.35 9.30 -22.75
CA GLU A 271 9.09 10.73 -22.95
C GLU A 271 10.26 11.62 -22.46
N HIS A 272 10.99 11.18 -21.44
CA HIS A 272 12.15 11.90 -20.90
C HIS A 272 13.48 11.57 -21.59
N TRP A 273 13.46 10.75 -22.65
CA TRP A 273 14.67 10.33 -23.38
C TRP A 273 15.01 11.24 -24.56
N LYS A 274 14.19 12.26 -24.82
CA LYS A 274 14.37 13.24 -25.90
C LYS A 274 15.27 14.39 -25.47
#